data_AF-A0A9D4YB60-F1
#
_entry.id   AF-A0A9D4YB60-F1
#
_cell.length_a   1.000
_cell.length_b   1.000
_cell.length_c   1.000
_cell.angle_alpha   90.00
_cell.angle_beta   90.00
_cell.angle_gamma   90.00
#
_symmetry.space_group_name_H-M   'P 1'
#
loop_
_entity.id
_entity.type
_entity.pdbx_description
1 polymer ?
#
loop_
_entity_poly.entity_id
_entity_poly.type
_entity_poly.pdbx_seq_one_letter_code
_entity_poly.pdbx_strand_id
1 'polypeptide(L)'
;DRVDVLVSLAATRVDAYVLEGDFPCLARLITGVEIFYALNFILGILIENGQLDLLLQKYSAAADTNTGTAEAVRGFRMAVLTSLKHFNPNDLDAFALVYTHFDMKHETATLLESRAEQSCEQWFRRYNKDQDEDLLDSMRYFIEAAEVHSSIDAGNKTRKDCAQASLLSLQIRMPY
;
A
#
# COMPACT_ATOMS: atom_id res chain seq x y z
N ASP A 1 14.69 -9.79 29.01
CA ASP A 1 14.95 -8.34 29.13
C ASP A 1 13.80 -7.57 29.76
N ARG A 2 14.06 -6.37 30.28
CA ARG A 2 13.00 -5.44 30.76
C ARG A 2 12.00 -5.06 29.66
N VAL A 3 12.43 -5.12 28.40
CA VAL A 3 11.60 -4.85 27.22
C VAL A 3 10.63 -6.01 26.97
N ASP A 4 11.07 -7.27 27.09
CA ASP A 4 10.20 -8.45 26.91
C ASP A 4 9.06 -8.50 27.93
N VAL A 5 9.31 -8.00 29.15
CA VAL A 5 8.30 -7.91 30.21
C VAL A 5 7.24 -6.86 29.85
N LEU A 6 7.63 -5.74 29.23
CA LEU A 6 6.68 -4.73 28.77
C LEU A 6 5.91 -5.20 27.53
N VAL A 7 6.56 -5.94 26.64
CA VAL A 7 5.94 -6.51 25.42
C VAL A 7 4.90 -7.57 25.78
N SER A 8 5.24 -8.50 26.67
CA SER A 8 4.28 -9.50 27.15
C SER A 8 3.11 -8.87 27.89
N LEU A 9 3.35 -7.82 28.69
CA LEU A 9 2.29 -7.10 29.39
C LEU A 9 1.37 -6.34 28.43
N ALA A 10 1.92 -5.72 27.38
CA ALA A 10 1.14 -5.04 26.35
C ALA A 10 0.33 -6.03 25.52
N ALA A 11 0.92 -7.16 25.09
CA ALA A 11 0.22 -8.21 24.34
C ALA A 11 -0.95 -8.78 25.17
N THR A 12 -0.70 -9.11 26.44
CA THR A 12 -1.74 -9.62 27.35
C THR A 12 -2.88 -8.61 27.53
N ARG A 13 -2.58 -7.31 27.57
CA ARG A 13 -3.62 -6.27 27.67
C ARG A 13 -4.37 -6.04 26.37
N VAL A 14 -3.70 -6.13 25.22
CA VAL A 14 -4.36 -6.05 23.91
C VAL A 14 -5.32 -7.23 23.75
N ASP A 15 -4.90 -8.44 24.09
CA ASP A 15 -5.77 -9.63 24.06
C ASP A 15 -6.98 -9.48 24.97
N ALA A 16 -6.79 -8.89 26.16
CA ALA A 16 -7.89 -8.59 27.09
C ALA A 16 -8.88 -7.57 26.51
N TYR A 17 -8.40 -6.46 25.91
CA TYR A 17 -9.28 -5.46 25.31
C TYR A 17 -10.03 -5.98 24.07
N VAL A 18 -9.41 -6.91 23.33
CA VAL A 18 -10.04 -7.59 22.18
C VAL A 18 -11.13 -8.56 22.65
N LEU A 19 -10.88 -9.31 23.72
CA LEU A 19 -11.87 -10.21 24.32
C LEU A 19 -13.06 -9.45 24.95
N GLU A 20 -12.80 -8.30 25.55
CA GLU A 20 -13.82 -7.47 26.22
C GLU A 20 -14.56 -6.53 25.26
N GLY A 21 -14.07 -6.37 24.02
CA GLY A 21 -14.67 -5.51 23.00
C GLY A 21 -14.50 -4.00 23.26
N ASP A 22 -13.55 -3.61 24.11
CA ASP A 22 -13.31 -2.21 24.50
C ASP A 22 -12.27 -1.53 23.59
N PHE A 23 -12.70 -1.26 22.36
CA PHE A 23 -11.90 -0.60 21.33
C PHE A 23 -11.61 0.90 21.58
N PRO A 24 -12.42 1.68 22.33
CA PRO A 24 -12.06 3.04 22.75
C PRO A 24 -10.81 3.09 23.64
N CYS A 25 -10.64 2.12 24.54
CA CYS A 25 -9.44 2.01 25.36
C CYS A 25 -8.22 1.58 24.54
N LEU A 26 -8.40 0.72 23.53
CA LEU A 26 -7.38 0.38 22.54
C LEU A 26 -6.94 1.62 21.75
N ALA A 27 -7.89 2.43 21.28
CA ALA A 27 -7.62 3.69 20.60
C ALA A 27 -6.86 4.67 21.51
N ARG A 28 -7.20 4.76 22.80
CA ARG A 28 -6.45 5.57 23.78
C ARG A 28 -5.06 5.03 24.08
N LEU A 29 -4.85 3.72 24.05
CA LEU A 29 -3.52 3.10 24.18
C LEU A 29 -2.65 3.43 22.95
N ILE A 30 -3.26 3.39 21.77
CA ILE A 30 -2.66 3.78 20.49
C ILE A 30 -2.30 5.28 20.47
N THR A 31 -3.13 6.15 21.06
CA THR A 31 -2.89 7.61 21.05
C THR A 31 -2.12 8.13 22.28
N GLY A 32 -2.07 7.39 23.38
CA GLY A 32 -1.55 7.85 24.67
C GLY A 32 -0.10 7.47 24.98
N VAL A 33 0.49 6.56 24.20
CA VAL A 33 1.89 6.20 24.32
C VAL A 33 2.63 6.91 23.19
N GLU A 34 3.42 7.93 23.51
CA GLU A 34 4.58 8.25 22.67
C GLU A 34 5.29 6.93 22.43
N ILE A 35 5.35 6.50 21.17
CA ILE A 35 6.48 5.79 20.55
C ILE A 35 5.98 5.16 19.24
N PHE A 36 6.46 5.73 18.15
CA PHE A 36 6.44 5.23 16.77
C PHE A 36 6.64 3.70 16.65
N TYR A 37 7.41 3.08 17.56
CA TYR A 37 7.63 1.63 17.60
C TYR A 37 6.39 0.81 18.01
N ALA A 38 5.55 1.29 18.93
CA ALA A 38 4.33 0.57 19.34
C ALA A 38 3.24 0.65 18.27
N LEU A 39 3.12 1.81 17.61
CA LEU A 39 2.26 1.98 16.44
C LEU A 39 2.77 1.08 15.31
N ASN A 40 4.07 1.09 15.00
CA ASN A 40 4.63 0.23 13.96
C ASN A 40 4.44 -1.26 14.25
N PHE A 41 4.50 -1.66 15.53
CA PHE A 41 4.30 -3.03 15.97
C PHE A 41 2.85 -3.50 15.79
N ILE A 42 1.87 -2.71 16.27
CA ILE A 42 0.44 -3.00 16.08
C ILE A 42 0.10 -3.02 14.59
N LEU A 43 0.67 -2.10 13.82
CA LEU A 43 0.46 -2.02 12.39
C LEU A 43 1.11 -3.18 11.64
N GLY A 44 2.27 -3.66 12.11
CA GLY A 44 2.90 -4.88 11.63
C GLY A 44 2.00 -6.11 11.82
N ILE A 45 1.42 -6.27 13.02
CA ILE A 45 0.45 -7.35 13.31
C ILE A 45 -0.79 -7.23 12.42
N LEU A 46 -1.32 -6.02 12.23
CA LEU A 46 -2.51 -5.81 11.39
C LEU A 46 -2.24 -6.07 9.89
N ILE A 47 -1.03 -5.77 9.40
CA ILE A 47 -0.57 -6.11 8.05
C ILE A 47 -0.42 -7.62 7.91
N GLU A 48 0.24 -8.29 8.85
CA GLU A 48 0.40 -9.76 8.85
C GLU A 48 -0.94 -10.50 8.85
N ASN A 49 -1.98 -9.91 9.45
CA ASN A 49 -3.33 -10.49 9.49
C ASN A 49 -4.26 -10.02 8.35
N GLY A 50 -3.76 -9.26 7.36
CA GLY A 50 -4.56 -8.77 6.22
C GLY A 50 -5.66 -7.77 6.59
N GLN A 51 -5.55 -7.10 7.74
CA GLN A 51 -6.55 -6.15 8.25
C GLN A 51 -6.22 -4.68 7.95
N LEU A 52 -5.25 -4.43 7.06
CA LEU A 52 -4.81 -3.09 6.70
C LEU A 52 -5.95 -2.23 6.15
N ASP A 53 -6.82 -2.79 5.30
CA ASP A 53 -7.96 -2.06 4.71
C ASP A 53 -8.96 -1.58 5.76
N LEU A 54 -9.26 -2.42 6.75
CA LEU A 54 -10.18 -2.10 7.82
C LEU A 54 -9.62 -0.99 8.72
N LEU A 55 -8.31 -0.98 8.90
CA LEU A 55 -7.59 0.06 9.65
C LEU A 55 -7.68 1.40 8.90
N LEU A 56 -7.40 1.42 7.60
CA LEU A 56 -7.52 2.61 6.75
C LEU A 56 -8.95 3.17 6.78
N GLN A 57 -9.97 2.32 6.61
CA GLN A 57 -11.38 2.72 6.68
C GLN A 57 -11.81 3.28 8.04
N LYS A 58 -11.33 2.70 9.15
CA LYS A 58 -11.66 3.22 10.48
C LYS A 58 -10.95 4.54 10.78
N TYR A 59 -9.74 4.72 10.27
CA TYR A 59 -9.02 5.98 10.42
C TYR A 59 -9.69 7.10 9.64
N SER A 60 -10.15 6.87 8.41
CA SER A 60 -10.92 7.86 7.64
C SER A 60 -12.23 8.22 8.33
N ALA A 61 -13.00 7.23 8.81
CA ALA A 61 -14.21 7.48 9.59
C ALA A 61 -13.97 8.27 10.89
N ALA A 62 -12.82 8.06 11.54
CA ALA A 62 -12.42 8.80 12.74
C ALA A 62 -11.90 10.23 12.43
N ALA A 63 -11.29 10.42 11.25
CA ALA A 63 -10.82 11.71 10.76
C ALA A 63 -11.96 12.61 10.24
N ASP A 64 -13.06 12.02 9.79
CA ASP A 64 -14.27 12.76 9.38
C ASP A 64 -15.10 13.24 10.60
N THR A 65 -14.98 12.56 11.74
CA THR A 65 -15.76 12.85 12.96
C THR A 65 -15.03 13.75 13.96
N ASN A 66 -13.70 13.80 13.90
CA ASN A 66 -12.89 14.69 14.70
C ASN A 66 -12.01 15.53 13.78
N THR A 67 -11.83 16.81 14.10
CA THR A 67 -10.80 17.71 13.53
C THR A 67 -9.40 17.10 13.62
N GLY A 68 -9.11 16.09 12.81
CA GLY A 68 -7.80 15.50 12.65
C GLY A 68 -6.92 16.59 12.04
N THR A 69 -5.98 17.09 12.83
CA THR A 69 -4.98 18.01 12.30
C THR A 69 -4.24 17.32 11.16
N ALA A 70 -3.93 18.03 10.08
CA ALA A 70 -3.21 17.48 8.93
C ALA A 70 -1.89 16.78 9.34
N GLU A 71 -1.33 17.15 10.49
CA GLU A 71 -0.17 16.54 11.14
C GLU A 71 -0.43 15.10 11.62
N ALA A 72 -1.60 14.82 12.20
CA ALA A 72 -1.97 13.46 12.63
C ALA A 72 -2.13 12.53 11.43
N VAL A 73 -2.79 13.00 10.36
CA VAL A 73 -2.95 12.25 9.10
C VAL A 73 -1.59 11.98 8.46
N ARG A 74 -0.72 13.00 8.43
CA ARG A 74 0.65 12.85 7.92
C ARG A 74 1.48 11.88 8.77
N GLY A 75 1.39 11.95 10.09
CA GLY A 75 2.09 11.06 11.02
C GLY A 75 1.63 9.61 10.86
N PHE A 76 0.33 9.39 10.78
CA PHE A 76 -0.27 8.09 10.53
C PHE A 76 0.16 7.51 9.18
N ARG A 77 0.07 8.29 8.10
CA ARG A 77 0.56 7.90 6.76
C ARG A 77 2.03 7.47 6.79
N MET A 78 2.89 8.23 7.46
CA MET A 78 4.32 7.91 7.55
C MET A 78 4.57 6.63 8.35
N ALA A 79 3.83 6.40 9.43
CA ALA A 79 3.92 5.16 10.18
C ALA A 79 3.48 3.95 9.33
N VAL A 80 2.35 4.08 8.62
CA VAL A 80 1.86 3.03 7.73
C VAL A 80 2.89 2.63 6.68
N LEU A 81 3.43 3.60 5.97
CA LEU A 81 4.44 3.35 4.94
C LEU A 81 5.75 2.80 5.52
N THR A 82 6.15 3.25 6.72
CA THR A 82 7.38 2.76 7.35
C THR A 82 7.22 1.31 7.80
N SER A 83 6.09 0.96 8.40
CA SER A 83 5.77 -0.42 8.76
C SER A 83 5.69 -1.33 7.55
N LEU A 84 5.00 -0.92 6.49
CA LEU A 84 4.92 -1.71 5.26
C LEU A 84 6.30 -2.00 4.70
N LYS A 85 7.17 -0.99 4.62
CA LYS A 85 8.55 -1.16 4.17
C LYS A 85 9.38 -2.08 5.07
N HIS A 86 9.06 -2.12 6.37
CA HIS A 86 9.82 -2.91 7.33
C HIS A 86 9.37 -4.38 7.38
N PHE A 87 8.06 -4.61 7.46
CA PHE A 87 7.49 -5.94 7.65
C PHE A 87 7.19 -6.65 6.33
N ASN A 88 6.77 -5.91 5.30
CA ASN A 88 6.37 -6.51 4.03
C ASN A 88 6.76 -5.64 2.82
N PRO A 89 8.07 -5.46 2.54
CA PRO A 89 8.55 -4.57 1.49
C PRO A 89 8.14 -5.01 0.07
N ASN A 90 7.76 -6.28 -0.10
CA ASN A 90 7.42 -6.86 -1.40
C ASN A 90 5.90 -6.94 -1.64
N ASP A 91 5.08 -6.58 -0.66
CA ASP A 91 3.63 -6.58 -0.82
C ASP A 91 3.18 -5.29 -1.50
N LEU A 92 3.30 -5.32 -2.82
CA LEU A 92 2.92 -4.21 -3.68
C LEU A 92 1.43 -3.89 -3.53
N ASP A 93 0.57 -4.86 -3.19
CA ASP A 93 -0.88 -4.66 -3.09
C ASP A 93 -1.23 -3.83 -1.85
N ALA A 94 -0.56 -4.12 -0.73
CA ALA A 94 -0.66 -3.29 0.46
C ALA A 94 -0.16 -1.84 0.23
N PHE A 95 0.90 -1.65 -0.56
CA PHE A 95 1.33 -0.30 -0.97
C PHE A 95 0.28 0.40 -1.85
N ALA A 96 -0.32 -0.32 -2.81
CA ALA A 96 -1.35 0.24 -3.69
C ALA A 96 -2.59 0.73 -2.91
N LEU A 97 -3.03 -0.05 -1.92
CA LEU A 97 -4.14 0.30 -1.03
C LEU A 97 -3.85 1.59 -0.24
N VAL A 98 -2.65 1.69 0.32
CA VAL A 98 -2.23 2.88 1.07
C VAL A 98 -2.10 4.11 0.18
N TYR A 99 -1.50 3.98 -1.01
CA TYR A 99 -1.36 5.11 -1.93
C TYR A 99 -2.72 5.60 -2.42
N THR A 100 -3.62 4.68 -2.74
CA THR A 100 -5.00 5.03 -3.14
C THR A 100 -5.75 5.71 -2.00
N HIS A 101 -5.64 5.19 -0.77
CA HIS A 101 -6.32 5.75 0.39
C HIS A 101 -5.88 7.19 0.73
N PHE A 102 -4.60 7.51 0.57
CA PHE A 102 -4.06 8.83 0.86
C PHE A 102 -3.97 9.76 -0.37
N ASP A 103 -4.60 9.38 -1.49
CA ASP A 103 -4.54 10.11 -2.77
C ASP A 103 -3.10 10.43 -3.23
N MET A 104 -2.18 9.47 -3.01
CA MET A 104 -0.76 9.57 -3.38
C MET A 104 -0.58 9.21 -4.86
N LYS A 105 -1.08 10.09 -5.73
CA LYS A 105 -1.17 9.84 -7.18
C LYS A 105 0.19 9.63 -7.85
N HIS A 106 1.22 10.37 -7.45
CA HIS A 106 2.56 10.17 -7.99
C HIS A 106 3.10 8.79 -7.63
N GLU A 107 2.97 8.39 -6.37
CA GLU A 107 3.45 7.10 -5.87
C GLU A 107 2.65 5.93 -6.46
N THR A 108 1.33 6.09 -6.60
CA THR A 108 0.46 5.13 -7.28
C THR A 108 0.90 4.91 -8.72
N ALA A 109 1.12 5.99 -9.48
CA ALA A 109 1.55 5.88 -10.87
C ALA A 109 2.94 5.22 -10.99
N THR A 110 3.90 5.59 -10.13
CA THR A 110 5.23 4.95 -10.14
C THR A 110 5.19 3.48 -9.74
N LEU A 111 4.28 3.09 -8.84
CA LEU A 111 4.08 1.70 -8.46
C LEU A 111 3.52 0.89 -9.63
N LEU A 112 2.54 1.45 -10.35
CA LEU A 112 1.96 0.85 -11.54
C LEU A 112 2.99 0.71 -12.67
N GLU A 113 3.80 1.75 -12.94
CA GLU A 113 4.93 1.69 -13.89
C GLU A 113 5.90 0.55 -13.52
N SER A 114 6.30 0.44 -12.25
CA SER A 114 7.22 -0.60 -11.78
C SER A 114 6.63 -2.01 -11.92
N ARG A 115 5.33 -2.20 -11.65
CA ARG A 115 4.64 -3.47 -11.88
C ARG A 115 4.60 -3.81 -13.37
N ALA A 116 4.31 -2.82 -14.21
CA ALA A 116 4.27 -3.01 -15.65
C ALA A 116 5.64 -3.46 -16.20
N GLU A 117 6.72 -2.81 -15.76
CA GLU A 117 8.09 -3.17 -16.13
C GLU A 117 8.47 -4.58 -15.64
N GLN A 118 8.09 -4.93 -14.41
CA GLN A 118 8.33 -6.27 -13.86
C GLN A 118 7.58 -7.36 -14.64
N SER A 119 6.31 -7.14 -14.99
CA SER A 119 5.54 -8.06 -15.82
C SER A 119 6.14 -8.20 -17.23
N CYS A 120 6.59 -7.10 -17.84
CA CYS A 120 7.35 -7.16 -19.10
C CYS A 120 8.60 -8.03 -18.97
N GLU A 121 9.42 -7.81 -17.95
CA GLU A 121 10.64 -8.58 -17.74
C GLU A 121 10.36 -10.07 -17.51
N GLN A 122 9.29 -10.39 -16.78
CA GLN A 122 8.88 -11.78 -16.58
C GLN A 122 8.56 -12.45 -17.91
N TRP A 123 7.78 -11.79 -18.78
CA TRP A 123 7.49 -12.30 -20.12
C TRP A 123 8.77 -12.51 -20.94
N PHE A 124 9.68 -11.54 -20.95
CA PHE A 124 10.95 -11.65 -21.69
C PHE A 124 11.84 -12.80 -21.19
N ARG A 125 11.74 -13.17 -19.91
CA ARG A 125 12.49 -14.29 -19.32
C ARG A 125 11.81 -15.64 -19.53
N ARG A 126 10.51 -15.69 -19.91
CA ARG A 126 9.83 -16.95 -20.19
C ARG A 126 10.42 -17.62 -21.43
N TYR A 127 10.62 -18.93 -21.33
CA TYR A 127 11.04 -19.75 -22.47
C TYR A 127 9.89 -19.99 -23.45
N ASN A 128 8.67 -20.16 -22.93
CA ASN A 128 7.47 -20.29 -23.73
C ASN A 128 6.84 -18.90 -23.96
N LYS A 129 6.87 -18.44 -25.21
CA LYS A 129 6.29 -17.15 -25.63
C LYS A 129 4.87 -17.25 -26.16
N ASP A 130 4.25 -18.42 -26.10
CA ASP A 130 2.87 -18.64 -26.56
C ASP A 130 1.83 -18.05 -25.59
N GLN A 131 2.28 -17.51 -24.44
CA GLN A 131 1.44 -16.92 -23.41
C GLN A 131 1.75 -15.43 -23.24
N ASP A 132 0.81 -14.58 -23.64
CA ASP A 132 0.91 -13.13 -23.55
C ASP A 132 0.32 -12.55 -22.26
N GLU A 133 -0.05 -13.39 -21.27
CA GLU A 133 -0.68 -12.94 -20.02
C GLU A 133 0.14 -11.87 -19.29
N ASP A 134 1.46 -12.07 -19.20
CA ASP A 134 2.37 -11.10 -18.57
C ASP A 134 2.44 -9.77 -19.36
N LEU A 135 2.36 -9.82 -20.70
CA LEU A 135 2.30 -8.61 -21.53
C LEU A 135 0.97 -7.89 -21.41
N LEU A 136 -0.14 -8.64 -21.30
CA LEU A 136 -1.47 -8.09 -21.06
C LEU A 136 -1.56 -7.42 -19.69
N ASP A 137 -1.00 -8.04 -18.66
CA ASP A 137 -0.89 -7.45 -17.33
C ASP A 137 -0.04 -6.19 -17.35
N SER A 138 1.11 -6.23 -18.03
CA SER A 138 1.96 -5.05 -18.20
C SER A 138 1.23 -3.91 -18.92
N MET A 139 0.51 -4.22 -19.99
CA MET A 139 -0.27 -3.23 -20.74
C MET A 139 -1.36 -2.61 -19.87
N ARG A 140 -2.08 -3.42 -19.08
CA ARG A 140 -3.09 -2.93 -18.14
C ARG A 140 -2.47 -1.96 -17.13
N TYR A 141 -1.35 -2.31 -16.52
CA TYR A 141 -0.68 -1.44 -15.55
C TYR A 141 -0.20 -0.12 -16.16
N PHE A 142 0.31 -0.11 -17.40
CA PHE A 142 0.65 1.14 -18.09
C PHE A 142 -0.58 2.00 -18.40
N ILE A 143 -1.72 1.41 -18.75
CA ILE A 143 -2.97 2.17 -18.96
C ILE A 143 -3.42 2.82 -17.65
N GLU A 144 -3.45 2.05 -16.55
CA GLU A 144 -3.81 2.57 -15.22
C GLU A 144 -2.83 3.67 -14.77
N ALA A 145 -1.52 3.52 -15.01
CA ALA A 145 -0.52 4.55 -14.72
C ALA A 145 -0.78 5.84 -15.53
N ALA A 146 -1.13 5.70 -16.81
CA ALA A 146 -1.44 6.83 -17.69
C ALA A 146 -2.66 7.60 -17.18
N GLU A 147 -3.71 6.91 -16.73
CA GLU A 147 -4.92 7.51 -16.16
C GLU A 147 -4.60 8.31 -14.90
N VAL A 148 -3.80 7.72 -13.99
CA VAL A 148 -3.36 8.41 -12.77
C VAL A 148 -2.50 9.64 -13.11
N HIS A 149 -1.54 9.51 -14.03
CA HIS A 149 -0.70 10.63 -14.47
C HIS A 149 -1.48 11.74 -15.17
N SER A 150 -2.54 11.38 -15.92
CA SER A 150 -3.43 12.37 -16.55
C SER A 150 -4.19 13.18 -15.51
N SER A 151 -4.48 12.60 -14.35
CA SER A 151 -5.21 13.29 -13.27
C SER A 151 -4.36 14.30 -12.48
N ILE A 152 -3.04 14.33 -12.69
CA ILE A 152 -2.08 15.23 -12.04
C ILE A 152 -1.31 16.12 -13.01
N ASP A 153 -1.83 16.28 -14.24
CA ASP A 153 -1.22 17.09 -15.31
C ASP A 153 0.23 16.69 -15.65
N ALA A 154 0.58 15.42 -15.45
CA ALA A 154 1.90 14.87 -15.78
C ALA A 154 1.98 14.45 -17.26
N GLY A 155 1.61 15.35 -18.18
CA GLY A 155 1.36 15.03 -19.59
C GLY A 155 2.53 14.37 -20.34
N ASN A 156 3.78 14.60 -19.93
CA ASN A 156 4.90 13.87 -20.52
C ASN A 156 4.96 12.40 -20.10
N LYS A 157 4.62 12.09 -18.83
CA LYS A 157 4.55 10.73 -18.32
C LYS A 157 3.34 9.99 -18.87
N THR A 158 2.16 10.63 -18.88
CA THR A 158 0.95 10.07 -19.52
C THR A 158 1.22 9.63 -20.97
N ARG A 159 1.89 10.48 -21.78
CA ARG A 159 2.24 10.11 -23.15
C ARG A 159 3.19 8.93 -23.24
N LYS A 160 4.16 8.84 -22.32
CA LYS A 160 5.10 7.73 -22.25
C LYS A 160 4.37 6.42 -21.94
N ASP A 161 3.49 6.44 -20.94
CA ASP A 161 2.74 5.25 -20.51
C ASP A 161 1.78 4.77 -21.61
N CYS A 162 1.07 5.69 -22.26
CA CYS A 162 0.24 5.36 -23.43
C CYS A 162 1.07 4.78 -24.58
N ALA A 163 2.27 5.30 -24.83
CA ALA A 163 3.16 4.78 -25.86
C ALA A 163 3.62 3.35 -25.51
N GLN A 164 3.98 3.09 -24.25
CA GLN A 164 4.36 1.74 -23.80
C GLN A 164 3.19 0.75 -23.91
N ALA A 165 1.99 1.12 -23.47
CA ALA A 165 0.79 0.29 -23.66
C ALA A 165 0.51 0.00 -25.14
N SER A 166 0.66 1.02 -26.01
CA SER A 166 0.49 0.86 -27.46
C SER A 166 1.52 -0.10 -28.05
N LEU A 167 2.79 0.00 -27.63
CA LEU A 167 3.85 -0.90 -28.07
C LEU A 167 3.56 -2.36 -27.66
N LEU A 168 3.12 -2.59 -26.43
CA LEU A 168 2.75 -3.93 -25.96
C LEU A 168 1.56 -4.48 -26.76
N SER A 169 0.56 -3.66 -27.05
CA SER A 169 -0.58 -4.07 -27.89
C SER A 169 -0.15 -4.52 -29.29
N LEU A 170 0.89 -3.90 -29.86
CA LEU A 170 1.46 -4.28 -31.15
C LEU A 170 2.26 -5.58 -31.06
N GLN A 171 3.02 -5.77 -29.97
CA GLN A 171 3.80 -6.99 -29.73
C GLN A 171 2.89 -8.21 -29.58
N ILE A 172 1.79 -8.10 -28.83
CA ILE A 172 0.80 -9.18 -28.67
C ILE A 172 0.15 -9.53 -30.02
N ARG A 173 -0.12 -8.53 -30.86
CA ARG A 173 -0.77 -8.74 -32.16
C ARG A 173 0.17 -9.27 -33.25
N MET A 174 1.47 -9.24 -33.03
CA MET A 174 2.49 -9.76 -33.95
C MET A 174 3.31 -10.85 -33.24
N PRO A 175 2.74 -12.04 -33.01
CA PRO A 175 3.49 -13.15 -32.44
C PRO A 175 4.64 -13.55 -33.37
N TYR A 176 5.80 -13.83 -32.77
CA TYR A 176 7.02 -14.25 -33.47
C TYR A 176 6.90 -15.65 -34.09
#